data_AF-A0A6L7YKC7-F1
#
_entry.id   AF-A0A6L7YKC7-F1
#
_cell.length_a   1.000
_cell.length_b   1.000
_cell.length_c   1.000
_cell.angle_alpha   90.00
_cell.angle_beta   90.00
_cell.angle_gamma   90.00
#
_symmetry.space_group_name_H-M   'P 1'
#
loop_
_entity.id
_entity.type
_entity.pdbx_description
1 polymer ?
#
loop_
_entity_poly.entity_id
_entity_poly.type
_entity_poly.pdbx_seq_one_letter_code
_entity_poly.pdbx_strand_id
1 'polypeptide(L)' 'MARTDRLDAQVLAHFVEAVRQPIRPLWDANTQALGAVLVRRWQVMGILVAEKNRLRRATPEVRPSIEAHIGWLEQ' A
#
# COMPACT_ATOMS: atom_id res chain seq x y z
N MET A 1 22.31 11.76 -27.82
CA MET A 1 21.48 10.54 -27.81
C MET A 1 20.03 11.00 -27.89
N ALA A 2 19.42 10.94 -29.08
CA ALA A 2 18.04 11.41 -29.36
C ALA A 2 17.61 10.89 -30.75
N ARG A 3 17.84 9.60 -31.03
CA ARG A 3 17.52 8.98 -32.33
C ARG A 3 16.60 7.77 -32.21
N THR A 4 16.12 7.47 -31.00
CA THR A 4 15.25 6.33 -30.70
C THR A 4 13.79 6.76 -30.51
N ASP A 5 13.53 8.01 -30.12
CA ASP A 5 12.20 8.50 -29.73
C ASP A 5 11.11 8.33 -30.81
N ARG A 6 11.46 8.48 -32.10
CA ARG A 6 10.46 8.41 -33.19
C ARG A 6 10.08 6.98 -33.55
N LEU A 7 11.04 6.05 -33.52
CA LEU A 7 10.76 4.63 -33.77
C LEU A 7 10.08 4.02 -32.55
N ASP A 8 10.52 4.38 -31.35
CA ASP A 8 9.89 3.95 -30.09
C ASP A 8 8.45 4.44 -30.01
N ALA A 9 8.17 5.69 -30.41
CA ALA A 9 6.81 6.21 -30.48
C ALA A 9 5.92 5.46 -31.48
N GLN A 10 6.46 5.06 -32.64
CA GLN A 10 5.72 4.28 -33.64
C GLN A 10 5.41 2.87 -33.15
N VAL A 11 6.39 2.22 -32.52
CA VAL A 11 6.23 0.88 -31.94
C VAL A 11 5.22 0.94 -30.79
N LEU A 12 5.28 1.94 -29.92
CA LEU A 12 4.31 2.15 -28.84
C LEU A 12 2.91 2.46 -29.37
N ALA A 13 2.77 3.27 -30.42
CA ALA A 13 1.48 3.57 -31.04
C ALA A 13 0.83 2.31 -31.64
N HIS A 14 1.59 1.52 -32.40
CA HIS A 14 1.10 0.26 -32.94
C HIS A 14 0.75 -0.74 -31.85
N PHE A 15 1.52 -0.79 -30.77
CA PHE A 15 1.23 -1.65 -29.62
C PHE A 15 -0.08 -1.24 -28.93
N VAL A 16 -0.29 0.06 -28.66
CA VAL A 16 -1.52 0.55 -28.02
C VAL A 16 -2.74 0.32 -28.93
N GLU A 17 -2.60 0.53 -30.23
CA GLU A 17 -3.65 0.29 -31.22
C GLU A 17 -4.05 -1.20 -31.33
N ALA A 18 -3.07 -2.10 -31.27
CA ALA A 18 -3.30 -3.55 -31.34
C ALA A 18 -3.89 -4.12 -30.04
N VAL A 19 -3.42 -3.65 -28.88
CA VAL A 19 -3.83 -4.18 -27.57
C VAL A 19 -5.17 -3.59 -27.12
N ARG A 20 -5.54 -2.38 -27.59
CA ARG A 20 -6.82 -1.69 -27.27
C ARG A 20 -7.20 -1.79 -25.79
N GLN A 21 -6.25 -1.49 -24.90
CA GLN A 21 -6.57 -1.49 -23.48
C GLN A 21 -7.60 -0.41 -23.19
N PRO A 22 -8.64 -0.70 -22.39
CA PRO A 22 -9.52 0.34 -21.91
C PRO A 22 -8.69 1.35 -21.12
N ILE A 23 -8.80 2.63 -21.47
CA ILE A 23 -8.14 3.71 -20.73
C ILE A 23 -8.74 3.70 -19.32
N ARG A 24 -7.96 3.23 -18.34
CA ARG A 24 -8.37 3.28 -16.94
C ARG A 24 -8.20 4.74 -16.47
N PRO A 25 -9.27 5.40 -16.01
CA PRO A 25 -9.15 6.73 -15.45
C PRO A 25 -8.22 6.70 -14.24
N LEU A 26 -7.43 7.77 -14.07
CA LEU A 26 -6.72 8.00 -12.83
C LEU A 26 -7.74 8.04 -11.69
N TRP A 27 -7.35 7.52 -10.53
CA TRP A 27 -8.20 7.59 -9.34
C TRP A 27 -8.55 9.04 -9.04
N ASP A 28 -9.84 9.32 -8.91
CA ASP A 28 -10.30 10.62 -8.44
C ASP A 28 -9.84 10.86 -6.99
N ALA A 29 -9.92 12.12 -6.57
CA ALA A 29 -9.48 12.54 -5.24
C ALA A 29 -10.16 11.75 -4.10
N ASN A 30 -11.42 11.35 -4.28
CA ASN A 30 -12.16 10.57 -3.28
C ASN A 30 -11.62 9.14 -3.18
N THR A 31 -11.33 8.51 -4.31
CA THR A 31 -10.75 7.16 -4.41
C THR A 31 -9.35 7.14 -3.80
N GLN A 32 -8.56 8.19 -4.04
CA GLN A 32 -7.24 8.33 -3.43
C GLN A 32 -7.31 8.53 -1.91
N ALA A 33 -8.23 9.37 -1.43
CA ALA A 33 -8.44 9.59 0.00
C ALA A 33 -8.88 8.31 0.72
N LEU A 34 -9.82 7.56 0.13
CA LEU A 34 -10.23 6.25 0.64
C LEU A 34 -9.06 5.26 0.67
N GLY A 35 -8.26 5.21 -0.40
CA GLY A 35 -7.05 4.40 -0.46
C GLY A 35 -6.08 4.70 0.68
N ALA A 36 -5.86 5.98 0.98
CA ALA A 36 -4.99 6.39 2.10
C ALA A 36 -5.52 5.93 3.46
N VAL A 37 -6.85 6.05 3.70
CA VAL A 37 -7.49 5.55 4.93
C VAL A 37 -7.33 4.04 5.05
N LEU A 38 -7.55 3.30 3.96
CA LEU A 38 -7.34 1.86 3.94
C LEU A 38 -5.89 1.52 4.28
N VAL A 39 -4.91 2.08 3.57
CA VAL A 39 -3.49 1.83 3.84
C VAL A 39 -3.14 2.08 5.31
N ARG A 40 -3.63 3.18 5.89
CA ARG A 40 -3.42 3.47 7.31
C ARG A 40 -4.02 2.40 8.22
N ARG A 41 -5.24 1.96 7.95
CA ARG A 41 -5.89 0.86 8.71
C ARG A 41 -5.09 -0.43 8.63
N TRP A 42 -4.63 -0.80 7.44
CA TRP A 42 -3.81 -1.99 7.23
C TRP A 42 -2.50 -1.91 8.03
N GLN A 43 -1.85 -0.75 8.05
CA GLN A 43 -0.65 -0.52 8.83
C GLN A 43 -0.89 -0.76 10.34
N VAL A 44 -1.94 -0.15 10.90
CA VAL A 44 -2.28 -0.31 12.33
C VAL A 44 -2.59 -1.78 12.65
N MET A 45 -3.39 -2.43 11.80
CA MET A 45 -3.70 -3.86 11.95
C MET A 45 -2.44 -4.74 11.92
N GLY A 46 -1.50 -4.44 11.03
CA GLY A 46 -0.22 -5.15 10.95
C GLY A 46 0.58 -5.05 12.25
N ILE A 47 0.68 -3.85 12.83
CA ILE A 47 1.35 -3.63 14.13
C ILE A 47 0.60 -4.37 15.24
N LEU A 48 -0.73 -4.28 15.27
CA LEU A 48 -1.55 -4.94 16.28
C LEU A 48 -1.35 -6.47 16.29
N VAL A 49 -1.34 -7.09 15.11
CA VAL A 49 -1.09 -8.53 14.97
C VAL A 49 0.33 -8.89 15.41
N ALA A 50 1.33 -8.10 15.04
CA ALA A 50 2.71 -8.30 15.45
C ALA A 50 2.86 -8.25 16.99
N GLU A 51 2.28 -7.24 17.63
CA GLU A 51 2.37 -7.06 19.09
C GLU A 51 1.60 -8.15 19.84
N LYS A 52 0.41 -8.56 19.38
CA LYS A 52 -0.31 -9.72 19.96
C LYS A 52 0.52 -11.00 19.87
N ASN A 53 1.22 -11.22 18.75
CA ASN A 53 2.12 -12.36 18.60
C ASN A 53 3.36 -12.26 19.51
N ARG A 54 3.89 -11.05 19.70
CA ARG A 54 5.01 -10.78 20.60
C ARG A 54 4.64 -11.02 22.06
N LEU A 55 3.44 -10.58 22.47
CA LEU A 55 2.92 -10.74 23.83
C LEU A 55 2.92 -12.21 24.28
N ARG A 56 2.56 -13.13 23.37
CA ARG A 56 2.54 -14.58 23.64
C ARG A 56 3.90 -15.16 24.05
N ARG A 57 5.01 -14.51 23.67
CA ARG A 57 6.38 -14.97 23.93
C ARG A 57 7.21 -13.99 24.77
N ALA A 58 6.59 -12.91 25.25
CA ALA A 58 7.27 -11.88 26.00
C ALA A 58 7.58 -12.32 27.44
N THR A 59 8.74 -11.92 27.95
CA THR A 59 9.09 -12.09 29.36
C THR A 59 8.23 -11.16 30.23
N PRO A 60 8.00 -11.48 31.52
CA PRO A 60 7.13 -10.70 32.40
C PRO A 60 7.46 -9.21 32.46
N GLU A 61 8.74 -8.85 32.35
CA GLU A 61 9.23 -7.47 32.43
C GLU A 61 8.76 -6.62 31.24
N VAL A 62 8.58 -7.22 30.06
CA VAL A 62 8.27 -6.50 28.81
C VAL A 62 6.77 -6.52 28.50
N ARG A 63 6.01 -7.45 29.08
CA ARG A 63 4.55 -7.60 28.85
C ARG A 63 3.75 -6.32 29.08
N PRO A 64 3.95 -5.54 30.17
CA PRO A 64 3.17 -4.33 30.42
C PRO A 64 3.32 -3.28 29.31
N SER A 65 4.52 -3.16 28.75
CA SER A 65 4.78 -2.23 27.64
C SER A 65 4.08 -2.66 26.35
N ILE A 66 4.03 -3.97 26.07
CA ILE A 66 3.36 -4.51 24.88
C ILE A 66 1.84 -4.36 25.01
N GLU A 67 1.28 -4.62 26.19
CA GLU A 67 -0.15 -4.45 26.48
C GLU A 67 -0.58 -2.99 26.36
N ALA A 68 0.22 -2.04 26.87
CA ALA A 68 -0.03 -0.62 26.68
C ALA A 68 -0.01 -0.20 25.21
N HIS A 69 0.92 -0.75 24.42
CA HIS A 69 0.99 -0.46 22.99
C HIS A 69 -0.20 -1.03 22.22
N ILE A 70 -0.63 -2.26 22.53
CA ILE A 70 -1.86 -2.85 21.98
C ILE A 70 -3.07 -1.97 22.34
N GLY A 71 -3.18 -1.54 23.59
CA GLY A 71 -4.26 -0.66 24.03
C GLY A 71 -4.27 0.71 23.34
N TRP A 72 -3.11 1.24 22.95
CA TRP A 72 -3.00 2.46 22.15
C TRP A 72 -3.41 2.24 20.68
N LEU A 73 -3.12 1.07 20.11
CA LEU A 73 -3.46 0.73 18.72
C LEU A 73 -4.96 0.44 18.50
N GLU A 74 -5.68 0.09 19.57
CA GLU A 74 -7.12 -0.25 19.53
C GLU A 74 -8.04 0.96 19.80
N GLN A 75 -7.49 2.13 20.12
CA GLN A 75 -8.20 3.40 20.27
C GLN A 75 -8.45 4.07 18.92
#